data_AF-A0A847MKX7-F1
#
_entry.id   AF-A0A847MKX7-F1
#
_cell.length_a   1.000
_cell.length_b   1.000
_cell.length_c   1.000
_cell.angle_alpha   90.00
_cell.angle_beta   90.00
_cell.angle_gamma   90.00
#
_symmetry.space_group_name_H-M   'P 1'
#
loop_
_entity.id
_entity.type
_entity.pdbx_description
1 polymer ?
#
loop_
_entity_poly.entity_id
_entity_poly.type
_entity_poly.pdbx_seq_one_letter_code
_entity_poly.pdbx_strand_id
1 'polypeptide(L)'
;MKKVVFSALAAVSLSACVQLPIYEPMTEAEMSTVTCRELWKDSERLTRVINNVRSESRLGVPEGRNIEVMEAAQTRLNQVRELSVQNMCTYG
;
A
#
# COMPACT_ATOMS: atom_id res chain seq x y z
N MET A 1 14.55 -15.21 50.68
CA MET A 1 13.78 -16.26 49.98
C MET A 1 13.45 -15.76 48.58
N LYS A 2 14.15 -16.28 47.55
CA LYS A 2 13.98 -15.85 46.15
C LYS A 2 12.88 -16.70 45.51
N LYS A 3 11.81 -16.07 45.01
CA LYS A 3 10.81 -16.73 44.15
C LYS A 3 11.05 -16.22 42.73
N VAL A 4 11.65 -17.06 41.90
CA VAL A 4 11.78 -16.85 40.46
C VAL A 4 10.53 -17.44 39.83
N VAL A 5 9.68 -16.58 39.26
CA VAL A 5 8.55 -17.03 38.44
C VAL A 5 8.97 -16.91 36.99
N PHE A 6 9.34 -18.05 36.41
CA PHE A 6 9.45 -18.23 34.96
C PHE A 6 8.04 -18.35 34.40
N SER A 7 7.51 -17.26 33.83
CA SER A 7 6.30 -17.31 33.01
C SER A 7 6.72 -17.51 31.55
N ALA A 8 6.28 -18.64 31.01
CA ALA A 8 6.51 -19.07 29.64
C ALA A 8 6.14 -17.97 28.64
N LEU A 9 7.09 -17.58 27.80
CA LEU A 9 6.82 -16.90 26.54
C LEU A 9 6.04 -17.89 25.66
N ALA A 10 4.71 -17.81 25.70
CA ALA A 10 3.89 -18.32 24.62
C ALA A 10 4.16 -17.43 23.40
N ALA A 11 5.10 -17.86 22.56
CA ALA A 11 5.28 -17.32 21.23
C ALA A 11 4.04 -17.67 20.41
N VAL A 12 3.02 -16.81 20.47
CA VAL A 12 1.94 -16.79 19.50
C VAL A 12 2.57 -16.34 18.19
N SER A 13 2.99 -17.31 17.38
CA SER A 13 3.35 -17.08 15.99
C SER A 13 2.10 -16.60 15.27
N LEU A 14 1.88 -15.28 15.29
CA LEU A 14 0.98 -14.60 14.38
C LEU A 14 1.52 -14.86 12.97
N SER A 15 1.03 -15.92 12.34
CA SER A 15 1.00 -16.03 10.89
C SER A 15 0.11 -14.89 10.41
N ALA A 16 0.66 -13.69 10.34
CA ALA A 16 0.02 -12.55 9.74
C ALA A 16 -0.19 -12.92 8.28
N CYS A 17 -1.42 -13.26 7.91
CA CYS A 17 -1.86 -13.17 6.53
C CYS A 17 -1.58 -11.73 6.13
N VAL A 18 -0.49 -11.50 5.38
CA VAL A 18 -0.13 -10.17 4.88
C VAL A 18 -1.16 -9.82 3.82
N GLN A 19 -2.32 -9.37 4.29
CA GLN A 19 -3.37 -8.85 3.43
C GLN A 19 -2.86 -7.55 2.83
N LEU A 20 -3.13 -7.34 1.54
CA LEU A 20 -2.72 -6.11 0.88
C LEU A 20 -3.30 -4.89 1.63
N PRO A 21 -2.49 -3.83 1.82
CA PRO A 21 -2.94 -2.63 2.49
C PRO A 21 -3.96 -1.88 1.63
N ILE A 22 -4.93 -1.24 2.27
CA ILE A 22 -5.80 -0.26 1.63
C ILE A 22 -5.02 1.07 1.61
N TYR A 23 -4.87 1.65 0.42
CA TYR A 23 -4.11 2.88 0.22
C TYR A 23 -5.03 4.09 0.44
N GLU A 24 -4.81 4.82 1.53
CA GLU A 24 -5.55 6.06 1.77
C GLU A 24 -5.20 7.12 0.70
N PRO A 25 -6.15 8.01 0.34
CA PRO A 25 -5.86 9.16 -0.50
C PRO A 25 -4.72 10.01 0.09
N MET A 26 -3.98 10.71 -0.76
CA MET A 26 -2.94 11.62 -0.31
C MET A 26 -3.56 12.81 0.43
N THR A 27 -3.03 13.11 1.60
CA THR A 27 -3.41 14.27 2.41
C THR A 27 -2.84 15.57 1.84
N GLU A 28 -3.44 16.71 2.15
CA GLU A 28 -2.94 18.03 1.71
C GLU A 28 -1.49 18.29 2.16
N ALA A 29 -1.12 17.83 3.35
CA ALA A 29 0.24 17.93 3.88
C ALA A 29 1.22 17.09 3.04
N GLU A 30 0.85 15.87 2.66
CA GLU A 30 1.67 15.04 1.77
C GLU A 30 1.78 15.69 0.38
N MET A 31 0.66 16.17 -0.19
CA MET A 31 0.66 16.79 -1.53
C MET A 31 1.60 17.99 -1.63
N SER A 32 1.73 18.78 -0.56
CA SER A 32 2.59 19.97 -0.53
C SER A 32 4.07 19.70 -0.30
N THR A 33 4.43 18.51 0.21
CA THR A 33 5.81 18.19 0.61
C THR A 33 6.43 17.05 -0.19
N VAL A 34 5.62 16.31 -0.96
CA VAL A 34 6.07 15.14 -1.71
C VAL A 34 7.06 15.50 -2.82
N THR A 35 8.15 14.76 -2.89
CA THR A 35 9.18 14.91 -3.93
C THR A 35 8.87 14.06 -5.16
N CYS A 36 9.41 14.43 -6.32
CA CYS A 36 9.30 13.62 -7.55
C CYS A 36 9.81 12.18 -7.36
N ARG A 37 10.83 11.97 -6.54
CA ARG A 37 11.34 10.63 -6.22
C ARG A 37 10.32 9.80 -5.43
N GLU A 38 9.61 10.42 -4.51
CA GLU A 38 8.56 9.76 -3.73
C GLU A 38 7.34 9.45 -4.59
N LEU A 39 6.91 10.41 -5.42
CA LEU A 39 5.85 10.19 -6.40
C LEU A 39 6.17 9.01 -7.34
N TRP A 40 7.40 8.92 -7.84
CA TRP A 40 7.84 7.78 -8.66
C TRP A 40 7.72 6.44 -7.92
N LYS A 41 8.27 6.37 -6.71
CA LYS A 41 8.24 5.16 -5.88
C LYS A 41 6.83 4.73 -5.54
N ASP A 42 5.95 5.69 -5.25
CA ASP A 42 4.55 5.41 -4.93
C ASP A 42 3.81 4.92 -6.18
N SER A 43 4.06 5.53 -7.35
CA SER A 43 3.51 5.08 -8.63
C SER A 43 3.88 3.63 -8.95
N GLU A 44 5.17 3.27 -8.82
CA GLU A 44 5.67 1.91 -9.02
C GLU A 44 5.02 0.90 -8.06
N ARG A 45 4.90 1.29 -6.79
CA ARG A 45 4.28 0.46 -5.75
C ARG A 45 2.81 0.22 -6.04
N LEU A 46 2.05 1.26 -6.32
CA LEU A 46 0.61 1.20 -6.59
C LEU A 46 0.33 0.41 -7.87
N THR A 47 1.13 0.62 -8.92
CA THR A 47 1.03 -0.15 -10.17
C THR A 47 1.26 -1.64 -9.93
N ARG A 48 2.25 -2.00 -9.09
CA ARG A 48 2.50 -3.40 -8.71
C ARG A 48 1.31 -4.01 -7.98
N VAL A 49 0.71 -3.29 -7.02
CA VAL A 49 -0.46 -3.80 -6.28
C VAL A 49 -1.65 -4.03 -7.21
N ILE A 50 -1.97 -3.05 -8.07
CA ILE A 50 -3.07 -3.16 -9.03
C ILE A 50 -2.85 -4.38 -9.94
N ASN A 51 -1.62 -4.56 -10.44
CA ASN A 51 -1.29 -5.70 -11.29
C ASN A 51 -1.34 -7.04 -10.54
N ASN A 52 -0.91 -7.09 -9.29
CA ASN A 52 -1.01 -8.29 -8.46
C ASN A 52 -2.47 -8.71 -8.27
N VAL A 53 -3.33 -7.77 -7.85
CA VAL A 53 -4.77 -8.02 -7.68
C VAL A 53 -5.40 -8.51 -8.98
N ARG A 54 -5.13 -7.83 -10.10
CA ARG A 54 -5.62 -8.27 -11.42
C ARG A 54 -5.10 -9.66 -11.81
N SER A 55 -3.87 -10.00 -11.44
CA SER A 55 -3.28 -11.30 -11.74
C SER A 55 -3.88 -12.42 -10.89
N GLU A 56 -4.26 -12.13 -9.64
CA GLU A 56 -4.98 -13.08 -8.78
C GLU A 56 -6.41 -13.29 -9.29
N SER A 57 -7.03 -12.25 -9.83
CA SER A 57 -8.36 -12.29 -10.44
C SER A 57 -8.36 -12.70 -11.91
N ARG A 58 -7.36 -13.44 -12.41
CA ARG A 58 -7.23 -13.80 -13.85
C ARG A 58 -8.48 -14.43 -14.50
N LEU A 59 -9.38 -15.02 -13.71
CA LEU A 59 -10.58 -15.71 -14.20
C LEU A 59 -11.89 -14.93 -13.91
N GLY A 60 -11.83 -13.71 -13.37
CA GLY A 60 -13.02 -12.96 -12.98
C GLY A 60 -12.77 -11.51 -12.57
N VAL A 61 -13.81 -10.80 -12.15
CA VAL A 61 -13.67 -9.46 -11.58
C VAL A 61 -13.14 -9.62 -10.14
N PRO A 62 -12.23 -8.76 -9.64
CA PRO A 62 -11.84 -8.76 -8.24
C PRO A 62 -13.07 -8.58 -7.35
N GLU A 63 -13.22 -9.43 -6.32
CA GLU A 63 -14.35 -9.38 -5.40
C GLU A 63 -13.89 -9.15 -3.96
N GLY A 64 -14.82 -8.68 -3.12
CA GLY A 64 -14.58 -8.38 -1.71
C GLY A 64 -13.41 -7.43 -1.54
N ARG A 65 -12.55 -7.69 -0.55
CA ARG A 65 -11.44 -6.79 -0.20
C ARG A 65 -10.48 -6.49 -1.36
N ASN A 66 -10.33 -7.39 -2.33
CA ASN A 66 -9.44 -7.15 -3.46
C ASN A 66 -9.96 -6.01 -4.36
N ILE A 67 -11.28 -5.81 -4.46
CA ILE A 67 -11.84 -4.66 -5.17
C ILE A 67 -11.53 -3.36 -4.43
N GLU A 68 -11.70 -3.35 -3.10
CA GLU A 68 -11.44 -2.18 -2.25
C GLU A 68 -9.97 -1.75 -2.34
N VAL A 69 -9.06 -2.73 -2.26
CA VAL A 69 -7.62 -2.48 -2.41
C VAL A 69 -7.30 -1.92 -3.79
N MET A 70 -7.88 -2.48 -4.85
CA MET A 70 -7.65 -2.02 -6.22
C MET A 70 -8.18 -0.61 -6.45
N GLU A 71 -9.39 -0.30 -5.98
CA GLU A 71 -10.01 1.02 -6.11
C GLU A 71 -9.25 2.09 -5.32
N ALA A 72 -8.85 1.77 -4.09
CA ALA A 72 -8.04 2.65 -3.25
C ALA A 72 -6.66 2.91 -3.88
N ALA A 73 -5.98 1.85 -4.35
CA ALA A 73 -4.71 1.98 -5.03
C ALA A 73 -4.81 2.77 -6.34
N GLN A 74 -5.88 2.59 -7.11
CA GLN A 74 -6.12 3.32 -8.34
C GLN A 74 -6.39 4.81 -8.07
N THR A 75 -7.16 5.12 -7.03
CA THR A 75 -7.41 6.50 -6.59
C THR A 75 -6.11 7.21 -6.22
N ARG A 76 -5.29 6.60 -5.35
CA ARG A 76 -3.99 7.20 -4.98
C ARG A 76 -3.05 7.32 -6.18
N LEU A 77 -3.07 6.35 -7.10
CA LEU A 77 -2.24 6.41 -8.31
C LEU A 77 -2.62 7.58 -9.22
N ASN A 78 -3.92 7.92 -9.30
CA ASN A 78 -4.38 9.08 -10.07
C ASN A 78 -3.86 10.38 -9.44
N GLN A 79 -3.97 10.53 -8.11
CA GLN A 79 -3.42 11.70 -7.40
C GLN A 79 -1.91 11.83 -7.59
N VAL A 80 -1.18 10.71 -7.48
CA VAL A 80 0.27 10.68 -7.73
C VAL A 80 0.58 11.17 -9.14
N ARG A 81 -0.14 10.68 -10.17
CA ARG A 81 0.07 11.10 -11.57
C ARG A 81 -0.23 12.58 -11.79
N GLU A 82 -1.31 13.09 -11.20
CA GLU A 82 -1.66 14.51 -11.28
C GLU A 82 -0.57 15.39 -10.66
N LEU A 83 -0.11 15.06 -9.45
CA LEU A 83 0.98 15.78 -8.78
C LEU A 83 2.30 15.69 -9.55
N SER A 84 2.53 14.57 -10.22
CA SER A 84 3.73 14.37 -11.03
C SER A 84 3.76 15.33 -12.22
N VAL A 85 2.61 15.55 -12.86
CA VAL A 85 2.46 16.54 -13.94
C VAL A 85 2.58 17.95 -13.37
N GLN A 86 1.90 18.26 -12.26
CA GLN A 86 1.95 19.58 -11.62
C GLN A 86 3.38 19.98 -11.19
N ASN A 87 4.13 19.02 -10.67
CA ASN A 87 5.52 19.22 -10.24
C ASN A 87 6.55 19.07 -11.37
N MET A 88 6.10 18.88 -12.62
CA MET A 88 6.97 18.71 -13.80
C MET A 88 8.02 17.60 -13.60
N CYS A 89 7.64 16.52 -12.92
CA CYS A 89 8.54 15.42 -12.61
C CYS A 89 8.96 14.70 -13.89
N THR A 90 10.26 14.60 -14.13
CA THR A 90 10.83 13.74 -15.17
C THR A 90 11.31 12.44 -14.52
N TYR A 91 10.84 11.31 -15.05
CA TYR A 91 11.27 9.98 -14.64
C TYR A 91 12.31 9.48 -15.62
N GLY A 92 13.51 9.18 -15.11
CA GLY A 92 14.65 8.66 -15.87
C GLY A 92 15.42 7.67 -15.04
#